data_AF-A0A150S4H0-F1
#
_entry.id   AF-A0A150S4H0-F1
#
_cell.length_a   1.000
_cell.length_b   1.000
_cell.length_c   1.000
_cell.angle_alpha   90.00
_cell.angle_beta   90.00
_cell.angle_gamma   90.00
#
_symmetry.space_group_name_H-M   'P 1'
#
loop_
_entity.id
_entity.type
_entity.pdbx_description
1 polymer ?
#
loop_
_entity_poly.entity_id
_entity_poly.type
_entity_poly.pdbx_seq_one_letter_code
_entity_poly.pdbx_strand_id
1 'polypeptide(L)'
;MMNRGIALGVFAAVELSALLPLRALGAPQDEPPLDGQQASDDRRSQAIARYRKGRALYAERAWGAALAEFLASRQLHPMWAATSSAALCLKQLGRHDEALDMFEALLRDFGAELPVGAREVAQGEVVALRGLVGTIELEGAELGADITIDGQSRGEFPALAPLRVSAGSHLVRLAKEGFEPFERRVEVAGGQTARVAVRLRALVRSGRLRVAERGGKTLDVVVDGSVVGKTPWEGRIAAGDHVVLLRGDGDLGTLPVPVSIELDRTTPLTLEAEELAAALRVKPEPMNASVAIDGVTVGRGLWEGRLRAGAHRVEVAAPGFAPEARRIDVARGERQILRVRLERDETSPFWRKSARPARYVVELGNTLLLVPTLGGDLAAQCARDCRQGLGVGAGAAIHAGYELGAGLGFGVTIGYVAATQTTAGRRTSLLPVGLPASPGTADDQLALRGATAGAWVGLTVGERFPLHLRLGAGALLGTVLDTRTGEFEARDERVYRLRPALEQHDAAFFQVTPEVRAGFPLGRGVQLTAGVAVPVLFSLWQPRWVATHQVRAGGDGFGTFGDDTLVGAVVVALAPGIGARLDF
;
A
#
# COMPACT_ATOMS: atom_id res chain seq x y z
N MET A 1 -8.00 92.92 -4.74
CA MET A 1 -9.02 93.03 -5.80
C MET A 1 -10.11 92.01 -5.54
N MET A 2 -11.33 92.54 -5.37
CA MET A 2 -12.65 91.99 -5.74
C MET A 2 -13.04 90.59 -5.22
N ASN A 3 -13.94 90.43 -4.23
CA ASN A 3 -15.28 91.00 -3.97
C ASN A 3 -16.41 90.36 -4.82
N ARG A 4 -17.44 89.90 -4.08
CA ARG A 4 -18.86 89.67 -4.45
C ARG A 4 -19.19 88.45 -5.32
N GLY A 5 -20.26 87.70 -5.04
CA GLY A 5 -21.25 87.80 -3.97
C GLY A 5 -22.62 87.22 -4.37
N ILE A 6 -23.52 87.25 -3.37
CA ILE A 6 -24.96 87.60 -3.45
C ILE A 6 -26.02 86.46 -3.33
N ALA A 7 -26.88 86.72 -2.32
CA ALA A 7 -28.33 86.50 -2.12
C ALA A 7 -28.80 85.21 -1.44
N LEU A 8 -29.29 85.23 -0.18
CA LEU A 8 -30.48 85.85 0.46
C LEU A 8 -31.83 85.17 0.11
N GLY A 9 -32.59 84.81 1.15
CA GLY A 9 -34.02 84.49 1.04
C GLY A 9 -34.66 83.90 2.29
N VAL A 10 -34.99 84.75 3.25
CA VAL A 10 -35.76 84.52 4.50
C VAL A 10 -37.25 84.33 4.21
N PHE A 11 -38.00 83.55 5.02
CA PHE A 11 -39.30 83.97 5.60
C PHE A 11 -39.79 82.98 6.67
N ALA A 12 -40.35 83.54 7.74
CA ALA A 12 -40.83 82.87 8.93
C ALA A 12 -42.37 82.90 9.03
N ALA A 13 -42.89 81.91 9.76
CA ALA A 13 -44.05 81.94 10.66
C ALA A 13 -45.50 81.87 10.13
N VAL A 14 -46.33 81.29 11.02
CA VAL A 14 -47.74 81.57 11.34
C VAL A 14 -48.77 80.44 11.09
N GLU A 15 -49.10 79.77 12.21
CA GLU A 15 -50.42 79.53 12.85
C GLU A 15 -51.52 78.53 12.38
N LEU A 16 -52.04 77.89 13.44
CA LEU A 16 -53.42 77.58 13.86
C LEU A 16 -54.35 76.57 13.13
N SER A 17 -54.69 75.55 13.92
CA SER A 17 -56.05 75.07 14.29
C SER A 17 -56.97 74.44 13.24
N ALA A 18 -57.34 73.17 13.47
CA ALA A 18 -58.73 72.75 13.68
C ALA A 18 -58.89 71.25 14.05
N LEU A 19 -59.44 71.01 15.26
CA LEU A 19 -60.59 70.15 15.59
C LEU A 19 -60.55 68.60 15.35
N LEU A 20 -60.35 67.90 16.48
CA LEU A 20 -60.90 66.59 16.95
C LEU A 20 -62.43 66.39 16.69
N PRO A 21 -63.11 65.23 17.00
CA PRO A 21 -62.67 63.97 17.64
C PRO A 21 -63.31 62.64 17.09
N LEU A 22 -62.94 61.47 17.65
CA LEU A 22 -63.77 60.64 18.57
C LEU A 22 -63.66 59.10 18.40
N ARG A 23 -63.13 58.46 19.47
CA ARG A 23 -63.36 57.09 20.01
C ARG A 23 -62.88 55.86 19.19
N ALA A 24 -62.21 54.86 19.77
CA ALA A 24 -62.25 54.37 21.15
C ALA A 24 -60.89 53.82 21.63
N LEU A 25 -60.49 54.21 22.86
CA LEU A 25 -59.43 53.54 23.62
C LEU A 25 -60.03 52.33 24.36
N GLY A 26 -59.65 51.13 23.95
CA GLY A 26 -59.61 49.94 24.80
C GLY A 26 -58.27 49.89 25.54
N ALA A 27 -58.30 49.41 26.79
CA ALA A 27 -57.18 49.30 27.72
C ALA A 27 -55.96 48.54 27.16
N PRO A 28 -54.73 48.77 27.71
CA PRO A 28 -53.53 48.06 27.30
C PRO A 28 -53.66 46.58 27.65
N GLN A 29 -53.47 45.70 26.65
CA GLN A 29 -53.22 44.29 26.88
C GLN A 29 -51.71 44.08 27.07
N ASP A 30 -51.41 43.29 28.09
CA ASP A 30 -50.10 42.94 28.62
C ASP A 30 -49.03 42.66 27.55
N GLU A 31 -47.86 43.25 27.76
CA GLU A 31 -46.60 42.83 27.12
C GLU A 31 -46.25 41.40 27.55
N PRO A 32 -45.69 40.56 26.66
CA PRO A 32 -45.20 39.22 27.03
C PRO A 32 -43.96 39.29 27.95
N PRO A 33 -43.63 38.20 28.69
CA PRO A 33 -42.82 38.28 29.92
C PRO A 33 -41.32 38.51 29.72
N LEU A 34 -40.69 39.15 30.71
CA LEU A 34 -39.25 39.44 30.87
C LEU A 34 -38.33 38.20 30.99
N ASP A 35 -38.90 36.98 31.07
CA ASP A 35 -38.16 35.74 31.38
C ASP A 35 -37.15 35.32 30.29
N GLY A 36 -37.45 35.60 29.02
CA GLY A 36 -36.57 35.22 27.90
C GLY A 36 -35.30 36.06 27.82
N GLN A 37 -35.39 37.35 28.18
CA GLN A 37 -34.27 38.29 28.17
C GLN A 37 -33.30 37.96 29.31
N GLN A 38 -33.84 37.72 30.51
CA GLN A 38 -33.08 37.40 31.70
C GLN A 38 -32.34 36.05 31.57
N ALA A 39 -33.00 35.03 31.02
CA ALA A 39 -32.38 33.73 30.73
C ALA A 39 -31.31 33.80 29.61
N SER A 40 -31.39 34.77 28.70
CA SER A 40 -30.36 35.03 27.68
C SER A 40 -29.13 35.72 28.30
N ASP A 41 -29.36 36.72 29.14
CA ASP A 41 -28.30 37.46 29.85
C ASP A 41 -27.55 36.58 30.87
N ASP A 42 -28.27 35.66 31.53
CA ASP A 42 -27.67 34.65 32.41
C ASP A 42 -26.77 33.68 31.65
N ARG A 43 -27.23 33.18 30.48
CA ARG A 43 -26.42 32.29 29.62
C ARG A 43 -25.17 33.00 29.12
N ARG A 44 -25.27 34.27 28.71
CA ARG A 44 -24.13 35.08 28.29
C ARG A 44 -23.13 35.30 29.43
N SER A 45 -23.62 35.59 30.63
CA SER A 45 -22.79 35.79 31.83
C SER A 45 -22.03 34.51 32.21
N GLN A 46 -22.70 33.35 32.16
CA GLN A 46 -22.09 32.05 32.39
C GLN A 46 -21.04 31.72 31.31
N ALA A 47 -21.32 32.01 30.04
CA ALA A 47 -20.35 31.82 28.96
C ALA A 47 -19.07 32.64 29.18
N ILE A 48 -19.18 33.89 29.62
CA ILE A 48 -18.04 34.77 29.94
C ILE A 48 -17.23 34.20 31.12
N ALA A 49 -17.90 33.72 32.17
CA ALA A 49 -17.22 33.10 33.31
C ALA A 49 -16.41 31.85 32.90
N ARG A 50 -17.01 30.98 32.07
CA ARG A 50 -16.35 29.82 31.49
C ARG A 50 -15.16 30.20 30.62
N TYR A 51 -15.30 31.22 29.78
CA TYR A 51 -14.21 31.75 28.96
C TYR A 51 -13.03 32.26 29.82
N ARG A 52 -13.30 33.02 30.88
CA ARG A 52 -12.27 33.53 31.80
C ARG A 52 -11.52 32.38 32.49
N LYS A 53 -12.23 31.33 32.90
CA LYS A 53 -11.62 30.11 33.46
C LYS A 53 -10.74 29.40 32.43
N GLY A 54 -11.22 29.23 31.19
CA GLY A 54 -10.43 28.68 30.09
C GLY A 54 -9.15 29.49 29.82
N ARG A 55 -9.21 30.83 29.89
CA ARG A 55 -8.05 31.72 29.75
C ARG A 55 -6.99 31.51 30.84
N ALA A 56 -7.40 31.27 32.08
CA ALA A 56 -6.46 30.95 33.17
C ALA A 56 -5.74 29.61 32.90
N LEU A 57 -6.50 28.57 32.56
CA LEU A 57 -5.95 27.25 32.21
C LEU A 57 -5.04 27.30 30.96
N TYR A 58 -5.38 28.16 29.99
CA TYR A 58 -4.55 28.38 28.80
C TYR A 58 -3.19 28.98 29.17
N ALA A 59 -3.16 29.95 30.11
CA ALA A 59 -1.91 30.54 30.59
C ALA A 59 -1.01 29.50 31.29
N GLU A 60 -1.62 28.51 31.95
CA GLU A 60 -0.94 27.38 32.58
C GLU A 60 -0.53 26.27 31.58
N ARG A 61 -0.79 26.46 30.27
CA ARG A 61 -0.57 25.47 29.21
C ARG A 61 -1.36 24.17 29.41
N ALA A 62 -2.44 24.20 30.20
CA ALA A 62 -3.35 23.09 30.39
C ALA A 62 -4.35 22.99 29.22
N TRP A 63 -3.85 22.76 28.00
CA TRP A 63 -4.60 22.90 26.75
C TRP A 63 -5.89 22.07 26.70
N GLY A 64 -5.88 20.85 27.22
CA GLY A 64 -7.06 19.97 27.26
C GLY A 64 -8.17 20.50 28.17
N ALA A 65 -7.81 20.96 29.37
CA ALA A 65 -8.75 21.54 30.33
C ALA A 65 -9.26 22.91 29.84
N ALA A 66 -8.37 23.74 29.27
CA ALA A 66 -8.74 25.01 28.66
C ALA A 66 -9.72 24.83 27.49
N LEU A 67 -9.46 23.85 26.61
CA LEU A 67 -10.36 23.51 25.51
C LEU A 67 -11.77 23.17 26.01
N ALA A 68 -11.89 22.34 27.04
CA ALA A 68 -13.19 21.95 27.60
C ALA A 68 -14.00 23.19 28.06
N GLU A 69 -13.35 24.13 28.74
CA GLU A 69 -14.00 25.38 29.19
C GLU A 69 -14.36 26.32 28.02
N PHE A 70 -13.52 26.40 26.98
CA PHE A 70 -13.84 27.19 25.78
C PHE A 70 -14.98 26.58 24.96
N LEU A 71 -15.05 25.26 24.84
CA LEU A 71 -16.16 24.56 24.18
C LEU A 71 -17.46 24.77 24.95
N ALA A 72 -17.45 24.62 26.28
CA ALA A 72 -18.61 24.89 27.13
C ALA A 72 -19.07 26.35 27.04
N SER A 73 -18.12 27.29 27.02
CA SER A 73 -18.41 28.71 26.81
C SER A 73 -19.11 28.95 25.46
N ARG A 74 -18.59 28.37 24.37
CA ARG A 74 -19.19 28.51 23.02
C ARG A 74 -20.57 27.89 22.91
N GLN A 75 -20.82 26.76 23.60
CA GLN A 75 -22.15 26.12 23.64
C GLN A 75 -23.19 26.99 24.35
N LEU A 76 -22.81 27.70 25.41
CA LEU A 76 -23.70 28.61 26.14
C LEU A 76 -24.00 29.88 25.35
N HIS A 77 -22.96 30.48 24.75
CA HIS A 77 -23.08 31.67 23.91
C HIS A 77 -21.95 31.70 22.87
N PRO A 78 -22.26 31.50 21.57
CA PRO A 78 -21.26 31.60 20.51
C PRO A 78 -20.59 32.98 20.50
N MET A 79 -19.26 33.00 20.54
CA MET A 79 -18.47 34.25 20.45
C MET A 79 -17.12 33.97 19.79
N TRP A 80 -16.58 34.97 19.09
CA TRP A 80 -15.31 34.84 18.37
C TRP A 80 -14.13 34.52 19.31
N ALA A 81 -14.12 35.08 20.51
CA ALA A 81 -13.01 34.92 21.48
C ALA A 81 -12.89 33.47 21.98
N ALA A 82 -14.02 32.84 22.33
CA ALA A 82 -14.06 31.43 22.74
C ALA A 82 -13.75 30.49 21.57
N THR A 83 -14.26 30.81 20.36
CA THR A 83 -14.05 30.00 19.15
C THR A 83 -12.58 30.00 18.71
N SER A 84 -11.95 31.17 18.61
CA SER A 84 -10.52 31.31 18.31
C SER A 84 -9.63 30.64 19.37
N SER A 85 -9.95 30.80 20.66
CA SER A 85 -9.18 30.17 21.73
C SER A 85 -9.31 28.65 21.72
N ALA A 86 -10.49 28.10 21.42
CA ALA A 86 -10.68 26.67 21.23
C ALA A 86 -9.87 26.14 20.02
N ALA A 87 -9.86 26.88 18.90
CA ALA A 87 -9.08 26.51 17.71
C ALA A 87 -7.58 26.43 18.02
N LEU A 88 -7.06 27.43 18.76
CA LEU A 88 -5.67 27.44 19.22
C LEU A 88 -5.35 26.28 20.15
N CYS A 89 -6.22 25.94 21.11
CA CYS A 89 -6.03 24.77 21.96
C CYS A 89 -5.98 23.47 21.15
N LEU A 90 -6.88 23.30 20.19
CA LEU A 90 -6.91 22.12 19.32
C LEU A 90 -5.61 21.98 18.52
N LYS A 91 -5.10 23.10 17.98
CA LYS A 91 -3.79 23.15 17.32
C LYS A 91 -2.65 22.73 18.26
N GLN A 92 -2.61 23.24 19.50
CA GLN A 92 -1.57 22.85 20.47
C GLN A 92 -1.66 21.38 20.91
N LEU A 93 -2.86 20.79 20.85
CA LEU A 93 -3.10 19.38 21.15
C LEU A 93 -2.80 18.44 19.98
N GLY A 94 -2.43 18.98 18.80
CA GLY A 94 -2.21 18.20 17.58
C GLY A 94 -3.50 17.68 16.92
N ARG A 95 -4.67 18.16 17.35
CA ARG A 95 -5.99 17.81 16.79
C ARG A 95 -6.29 18.74 15.60
N HIS A 96 -5.51 18.60 14.54
CA HIS A 96 -5.46 19.55 13.42
C HIS A 96 -6.75 19.58 12.58
N ASP A 97 -7.44 18.45 12.44
CA ASP A 97 -8.74 18.34 11.77
C ASP A 97 -9.79 19.20 12.48
N GLU A 98 -9.94 19.03 13.78
CA GLU A 98 -10.87 19.84 14.58
C GLU A 98 -10.45 21.31 14.66
N ALA A 99 -9.14 21.60 14.70
CA ALA A 99 -8.64 22.96 14.67
C ALA A 99 -9.00 23.68 13.35
N LEU A 100 -8.86 22.98 12.22
CA LEU A 100 -9.21 23.50 10.90
C LEU A 100 -10.70 23.85 10.83
N ASP A 101 -11.57 22.93 11.24
CA ASP A 101 -13.01 23.16 11.27
C ASP A 101 -13.39 24.34 12.18
N MET A 102 -12.68 24.51 13.30
CA MET A 102 -12.89 25.62 14.24
C MET A 102 -12.47 26.97 13.67
N PHE A 103 -11.34 27.05 12.94
CA PHE A 103 -10.91 28.28 12.27
C PHE A 103 -11.80 28.61 11.07
N GLU A 104 -12.26 27.62 10.31
CA GLU A 104 -13.23 27.81 9.23
C GLU A 104 -14.56 28.34 9.79
N ALA A 105 -15.04 27.80 10.91
CA ALA A 105 -16.22 28.30 11.62
C ALA A 105 -16.01 29.74 12.15
N LEU A 106 -14.85 30.05 12.73
CA LEU A 106 -14.53 31.41 13.19
C LEU A 106 -14.64 32.44 12.06
N LEU A 107 -14.08 32.12 10.89
CA LEU A 107 -14.10 33.01 9.73
C LEU A 107 -15.50 33.15 9.12
N ARG A 108 -16.26 32.06 9.09
CA ARG A 108 -17.64 32.03 8.56
C ARG A 108 -18.61 32.79 9.46
N ASP A 109 -18.57 32.52 10.76
CA ASP A 109 -19.60 32.95 11.70
C ASP A 109 -19.28 34.31 12.33
N PHE A 110 -17.99 34.67 12.48
CA PHE A 110 -17.56 35.91 13.15
C PHE A 110 -16.65 36.80 12.30
N GLY A 111 -16.50 36.52 11.01
CA GLY A 111 -15.51 37.21 10.15
C GLY A 111 -15.62 38.74 10.10
N ALA A 112 -16.80 39.31 10.39
CA ALA A 112 -17.04 40.76 10.47
C ALA A 112 -16.77 41.36 11.87
N GLU A 113 -16.79 40.55 12.93
CA GLU A 113 -16.59 40.97 14.32
C GLU A 113 -15.13 40.81 14.79
N LEU A 114 -14.27 40.24 13.94
CA LEU A 114 -12.87 40.01 14.27
C LEU A 114 -12.07 41.33 14.38
N PRO A 115 -11.15 41.44 15.35
CA PRO A 115 -10.22 42.57 15.44
C PRO A 115 -9.38 42.75 14.16
N VAL A 116 -8.89 43.98 13.95
CA VAL A 116 -8.01 44.32 12.81
C VAL A 116 -6.81 43.37 12.76
N GLY A 117 -6.57 42.76 11.59
CA GLY A 117 -5.50 41.78 11.36
C GLY A 117 -5.80 40.34 11.82
N ALA A 118 -6.75 40.12 12.73
CA ALA A 118 -7.05 38.77 13.24
C ALA A 118 -7.65 37.83 12.17
N ARG A 119 -8.39 38.40 11.20
CA ARG A 119 -8.92 37.67 10.05
C ARG A 119 -7.80 37.10 9.17
N GLU A 120 -6.78 37.88 8.88
CA GLU A 120 -5.63 37.47 8.07
C GLU A 120 -4.84 36.36 8.77
N VAL A 121 -4.62 36.48 10.09
CA VAL A 121 -3.99 35.42 10.90
C VAL A 121 -4.80 34.13 10.84
N ALA A 122 -6.12 34.19 11.05
CA ALA A 122 -6.98 33.01 10.99
C ALA A 122 -7.01 32.38 9.58
N GLN A 123 -6.96 33.19 8.51
CA GLN A 123 -6.83 32.68 7.14
C GLN A 123 -5.48 31.98 6.92
N GLY A 124 -4.39 32.54 7.43
CA GLY A 124 -3.06 31.90 7.40
C GLY A 124 -3.05 30.57 8.14
N GLU A 125 -3.71 30.48 9.30
CA GLU A 125 -3.86 29.24 10.06
C GLU A 125 -4.67 28.18 9.30
N VAL A 126 -5.75 28.56 8.61
CA VAL A 126 -6.51 27.65 7.74
C VAL A 126 -5.62 27.09 6.62
N VAL A 127 -4.82 27.93 5.98
CA VAL A 127 -3.89 27.49 4.91
C VAL A 127 -2.86 26.51 5.47
N ALA A 128 -2.25 26.81 6.62
CA ALA A 128 -1.28 25.93 7.26
C ALA A 128 -1.91 24.58 7.67
N LEU A 129 -3.08 24.59 8.29
CA LEU A 129 -3.77 23.38 8.75
C LEU A 129 -4.27 22.51 7.59
N ARG A 130 -4.68 23.10 6.45
CA ARG A 130 -5.03 22.32 5.25
C ARG A 130 -3.85 21.47 4.73
N GLY A 131 -2.62 21.91 4.93
CA GLY A 131 -1.42 21.12 4.63
C GLY A 131 -1.14 20.01 5.65
N LEU A 132 -1.81 20.01 6.80
CA LEU A 132 -1.65 19.06 7.91
C LEU A 132 -2.88 18.17 8.13
N VAL A 133 -3.94 18.36 7.33
CA VAL A 133 -5.20 17.61 7.40
C VAL A 133 -5.43 16.96 6.05
N GLY A 134 -5.66 15.65 6.04
CA GLY A 134 -6.09 14.92 4.86
C GLY A 134 -7.55 14.50 4.95
N THR A 135 -8.04 13.85 3.89
CA THR A 135 -9.41 13.33 3.82
C THR A 135 -9.38 11.82 3.60
N ILE A 136 -10.26 11.08 4.28
CA ILE A 136 -10.50 9.67 4.02
C ILE A 136 -11.77 9.54 3.18
N GLU A 137 -11.66 8.90 2.02
CA GLU A 137 -12.79 8.59 1.14
C GLU A 137 -13.06 7.08 1.21
N LEU A 138 -14.26 6.70 1.66
CA LEU A 138 -14.68 5.31 1.76
C LEU A 138 -15.43 4.92 0.48
N GLU A 139 -14.98 3.87 -0.19
CA GLU A 139 -15.57 3.39 -1.45
C GLU A 139 -16.13 1.98 -1.26
N GLY A 140 -17.37 1.73 -1.71
CA GLY A 140 -17.96 0.39 -1.76
C GLY A 140 -18.49 -0.15 -0.42
N ALA A 141 -18.51 0.66 0.64
CA ALA A 141 -19.13 0.27 1.91
C ALA A 141 -20.65 0.13 1.80
N GLU A 142 -21.23 -0.66 2.69
CA GLU A 142 -22.66 -0.93 2.77
C GLU A 142 -23.39 0.24 3.45
N LEU A 143 -24.52 0.67 2.87
CA LEU A 143 -25.35 1.76 3.41
C LEU A 143 -25.79 1.47 4.86
N GLY A 144 -25.72 2.47 5.73
CA GLY A 144 -26.06 2.36 7.16
C GLY A 144 -24.99 1.66 8.01
N ALA A 145 -23.75 1.51 7.53
CA ALA A 145 -22.65 1.01 8.34
C ALA A 145 -22.09 2.14 9.24
N ASP A 146 -21.95 1.88 10.53
CA ASP A 146 -21.33 2.79 11.50
C ASP A 146 -19.84 2.97 11.19
N ILE A 147 -19.41 4.22 11.03
CA ILE A 147 -18.02 4.60 10.75
C ILE A 147 -17.37 5.09 12.05
N THR A 148 -16.23 4.50 12.40
CA THR A 148 -15.37 4.96 13.48
C THR A 148 -13.95 5.18 12.98
N ILE A 149 -13.33 6.29 13.39
CA ILE A 149 -11.92 6.59 13.09
C ILE A 149 -11.22 6.88 14.41
N ASP A 150 -10.16 6.12 14.70
CA ASP A 150 -9.41 6.19 15.97
C ASP A 150 -10.31 6.08 17.21
N GLY A 151 -11.39 5.30 17.10
CA GLY A 151 -12.37 5.09 18.16
C GLY A 151 -13.40 6.21 18.32
N GLN A 152 -13.34 7.28 17.52
CA GLN A 152 -14.39 8.30 17.47
C GLN A 152 -15.43 7.96 16.41
N SER A 153 -16.72 8.01 16.76
CA SER A 153 -17.81 7.84 15.79
C SER A 153 -17.86 9.03 14.83
N ARG A 154 -17.94 8.73 13.54
CA ARG A 154 -18.04 9.70 12.44
C ARG A 154 -19.39 9.60 11.70
N GLY A 155 -20.38 8.94 12.31
CA GLY A 155 -21.70 8.70 11.74
C GLY A 155 -21.77 7.43 10.88
N GLU A 156 -22.80 7.32 10.04
CA GLU A 156 -23.05 6.16 9.18
C GLU A 156 -22.58 6.40 7.74
N PHE A 157 -22.30 5.32 6.99
CA PHE A 157 -22.01 5.38 5.56
C PHE A 157 -23.31 5.47 4.72
N PRO A 158 -23.40 6.34 3.69
CA PRO A 158 -22.40 7.32 3.25
C PRO A 158 -22.31 8.52 4.20
N ALA A 159 -21.08 8.97 4.48
CA ALA A 159 -20.86 10.10 5.37
C ALA A 159 -21.49 11.39 4.80
N LEU A 160 -22.15 12.17 5.66
CA LEU A 160 -22.79 13.44 5.28
C LEU A 160 -21.77 14.56 4.99
N ALA A 161 -20.53 14.41 5.47
CA ALA A 161 -19.44 15.36 5.28
C ALA A 161 -18.13 14.59 5.01
N PRO A 162 -17.13 15.22 4.34
CA PRO A 162 -15.82 14.62 4.14
C PRO A 162 -15.17 14.20 5.47
N LEU A 163 -14.65 12.97 5.53
CA LEU A 163 -14.00 12.44 6.73
C LEU A 163 -12.58 13.00 6.86
N ARG A 164 -12.47 14.21 7.39
CA ARG A 164 -11.19 14.88 7.64
C ARG A 164 -10.47 14.26 8.84
N VAL A 165 -9.16 14.09 8.71
CA VAL A 165 -8.27 13.60 9.78
C VAL A 165 -6.94 14.35 9.72
N SER A 166 -6.27 14.49 10.85
CA SER A 166 -4.87 14.96 10.88
C SER A 166 -3.98 14.09 9.98
N ALA A 167 -2.86 14.60 9.51
CA ALA A 167 -1.89 13.80 8.78
C ALA A 167 -1.28 12.74 9.72
N GLY A 168 -1.21 11.49 9.28
CA GLY A 168 -0.69 10.38 10.06
C GLY A 168 -1.39 9.05 9.79
N SER A 169 -1.18 8.12 10.72
CA SER A 169 -1.74 6.77 10.67
C SER A 169 -3.05 6.70 11.44
N HIS A 170 -4.13 6.33 10.77
CA HIS A 170 -5.48 6.28 11.36
C HIS A 170 -6.07 4.87 11.28
N LEU A 171 -6.76 4.46 12.33
CA LEU A 171 -7.52 3.21 12.35
C LEU A 171 -8.96 3.48 11.91
N VAL A 172 -9.30 3.04 10.70
CA VAL A 172 -10.66 3.13 10.16
C VAL A 172 -11.38 1.82 10.44
N ARG A 173 -12.54 1.90 11.11
CA ARG A 173 -13.38 0.75 11.42
C ARG A 173 -14.81 1.01 10.99
N LEU A 174 -15.39 0.05 10.25
CA LEU A 174 -16.80 0.05 9.86
C LEU A 174 -17.50 -1.16 10.47
N ALA A 175 -18.67 -0.95 11.04
CA ALA A 175 -19.51 -2.00 11.61
C ALA A 175 -20.92 -1.93 11.04
N LYS A 176 -21.52 -3.08 10.73
CA LYS A 176 -22.91 -3.19 10.31
C LYS A 176 -23.49 -4.50 10.81
N GLU A 177 -24.74 -4.46 11.27
CA GLU A 177 -25.42 -5.67 11.72
C GLU A 177 -25.49 -6.73 10.61
N GLY A 178 -25.12 -7.98 10.93
CA GLY A 178 -25.11 -9.09 9.98
C GLY A 178 -23.85 -9.20 9.12
N PHE A 179 -22.84 -8.35 9.37
CA PHE A 179 -21.56 -8.35 8.67
C PHE A 179 -20.38 -8.46 9.65
N GLU A 180 -19.26 -9.00 9.17
CA GLU A 180 -17.97 -8.93 9.88
C GLU A 180 -17.50 -7.46 9.94
N PRO A 181 -17.10 -6.92 11.11
CA PRO A 181 -16.51 -5.59 11.20
C PRO A 181 -15.27 -5.48 10.33
N PHE A 182 -15.19 -4.40 9.55
CA PHE A 182 -14.00 -4.07 8.77
C PHE A 182 -13.10 -3.16 9.59
N GLU A 183 -11.81 -3.47 9.65
CA GLU A 183 -10.80 -2.64 10.31
C GLU A 183 -9.55 -2.53 9.44
N ARG A 184 -9.10 -1.29 9.17
CA ARG A 184 -7.91 -1.03 8.35
C ARG A 184 -7.16 0.19 8.86
N ARG A 185 -5.84 0.06 8.97
CA ARG A 185 -4.93 1.19 9.20
C ARG A 185 -4.67 1.90 7.87
N VAL A 186 -4.80 3.22 7.87
CA VAL A 186 -4.67 4.07 6.67
C VAL A 186 -3.67 5.18 6.98
N GLU A 187 -2.64 5.30 6.16
CA GLU A 187 -1.72 6.45 6.20
C GLU A 187 -2.32 7.58 5.38
N VAL A 188 -2.47 8.76 6.00
CA VAL A 188 -3.05 9.94 5.39
C VAL A 188 -2.02 11.06 5.39
N ALA A 189 -1.60 11.51 4.21
CA ALA A 189 -0.79 12.70 4.07
C ALA A 189 -1.67 13.96 4.10
N GLY A 190 -1.16 15.04 4.69
CA GLY A 190 -1.87 16.32 4.73
C GLY A 190 -2.12 16.88 3.33
N GLY A 191 -3.29 17.46 3.12
CA GLY A 191 -3.77 17.95 1.83
C GLY A 191 -4.14 16.86 0.80
N GLN A 192 -3.96 15.58 1.12
CA GLN A 192 -4.28 14.47 0.23
C GLN A 192 -5.56 13.74 0.64
N THR A 193 -6.14 13.01 -0.32
CA THR A 193 -7.28 12.12 -0.09
C THR A 193 -6.81 10.67 -0.13
N ALA A 194 -6.99 9.95 0.98
CA ALA A 194 -6.72 8.54 1.08
C ALA A 194 -7.99 7.74 0.78
N ARG A 195 -7.97 6.95 -0.30
CA ARG A 195 -9.10 6.12 -0.71
C ARG A 195 -9.06 4.75 -0.05
N VAL A 196 -10.19 4.35 0.50
CA VAL A 196 -10.38 3.11 1.24
C VAL A 196 -11.49 2.33 0.58
N ALA A 197 -11.12 1.38 -0.28
CA ALA A 197 -12.05 0.34 -0.72
C ALA A 197 -12.46 -0.52 0.48
N VAL A 198 -13.74 -0.47 0.82
CA VAL A 198 -14.38 -1.25 1.88
C VAL A 198 -15.28 -2.29 1.23
N ARG A 199 -15.27 -3.50 1.79
CA ARG A 199 -16.21 -4.55 1.43
C ARG A 199 -16.52 -5.33 2.69
N LEU A 200 -17.69 -5.13 3.29
CA LEU A 200 -18.08 -5.92 4.44
C LEU A 200 -18.48 -7.33 3.97
N ARG A 201 -18.10 -8.32 4.75
CA ARG A 201 -18.45 -9.72 4.47
C ARG A 201 -19.69 -10.04 5.28
N ALA A 202 -20.76 -10.44 4.59
CA ALA A 202 -21.94 -10.94 5.26
C ALA A 202 -21.57 -12.16 6.11
N LEU A 203 -22.13 -12.26 7.31
CA LEU A 203 -21.92 -13.39 8.21
C LEU A 203 -22.62 -14.64 7.65
N VAL A 204 -21.96 -15.34 6.74
CA VAL A 204 -22.45 -16.58 6.08
C VAL A 204 -22.62 -17.73 7.08
N ARG A 205 -21.94 -17.64 8.22
CA ARG A 205 -21.98 -18.58 9.34
C ARG A 205 -22.29 -17.79 10.60
N SER A 206 -23.57 -17.51 10.86
CA SER A 206 -24.02 -16.76 12.04
C SER A 206 -24.99 -17.55 12.90
N GLY A 207 -24.99 -17.25 14.19
CA GLY A 207 -26.07 -17.55 15.12
C GLY A 207 -26.77 -16.27 15.57
N ARG A 208 -27.75 -16.40 16.44
CA ARG A 208 -28.44 -15.27 17.08
C ARG A 208 -28.06 -15.24 18.56
N LEU A 209 -27.66 -14.10 19.08
CA LEU A 209 -27.37 -13.90 20.50
C LEU A 209 -28.50 -13.07 21.11
N ARG A 210 -29.15 -13.58 22.15
CA ARG A 210 -30.14 -12.82 22.94
C ARG A 210 -29.52 -12.51 24.30
N VAL A 211 -29.22 -11.23 24.57
CA VAL A 211 -28.64 -10.77 25.83
C VAL A 211 -29.70 -10.07 26.67
N ALA A 212 -29.85 -10.51 27.92
CA ALA A 212 -30.74 -9.88 28.89
C ALA A 212 -30.01 -9.61 30.21
N GLU A 213 -30.40 -8.55 30.90
CA GLU A 213 -29.96 -8.28 32.27
C GLU A 213 -30.98 -8.87 33.26
N ARG A 214 -30.51 -9.61 34.27
CA ARG A 214 -31.35 -10.39 35.21
C ARG A 214 -32.37 -9.51 35.96
N GLY A 215 -31.98 -8.30 36.36
CA GLY A 215 -32.83 -7.33 37.05
C GLY A 215 -33.64 -6.42 36.13
N GLY A 216 -33.60 -6.61 34.81
CA GLY A 216 -34.30 -5.78 33.83
C GLY A 216 -33.70 -4.40 33.61
N LYS A 217 -32.44 -4.16 34.04
CA LYS A 217 -31.76 -2.89 33.82
C LYS A 217 -31.40 -2.70 32.34
N THR A 218 -31.50 -1.47 31.86
CA THR A 218 -31.08 -1.10 30.49
C THR A 218 -29.61 -0.71 30.49
N LEU A 219 -28.76 -1.58 29.93
CA LEU A 219 -27.30 -1.42 29.88
C LEU A 219 -26.81 -1.62 28.45
N ASP A 220 -25.70 -1.00 28.08
CA ASP A 220 -25.06 -1.23 26.79
C ASP A 220 -24.54 -2.68 26.72
N VAL A 221 -24.87 -3.37 25.65
CA VAL A 221 -24.35 -4.69 25.30
C VAL A 221 -23.10 -4.49 24.46
N VAL A 222 -21.98 -5.00 24.94
CA VAL A 222 -20.69 -4.93 24.27
C VAL A 222 -20.26 -6.34 23.86
N VAL A 223 -20.05 -6.56 22.56
CA VAL A 223 -19.58 -7.82 21.98
C VAL A 223 -18.23 -7.58 21.31
N ASP A 224 -17.21 -8.33 21.71
CA ASP A 224 -15.83 -8.22 21.21
C ASP A 224 -15.30 -6.77 21.20
N GLY A 225 -15.65 -6.01 22.26
CA GLY A 225 -15.27 -4.61 22.45
C GLY A 225 -16.16 -3.58 21.73
N SER A 226 -17.16 -3.99 20.94
CA SER A 226 -18.09 -3.09 20.23
C SER A 226 -19.44 -3.02 20.91
N VAL A 227 -19.98 -1.82 21.10
CA VAL A 227 -21.36 -1.65 21.58
C VAL A 227 -22.30 -2.03 20.43
N VAL A 228 -23.15 -3.05 20.64
CA VAL A 228 -24.10 -3.56 19.65
C VAL A 228 -25.55 -3.12 19.89
N GLY A 229 -25.83 -2.60 21.09
CA GLY A 229 -27.17 -2.15 21.47
C GLY A 229 -27.34 -2.06 22.99
N LYS A 230 -28.58 -2.05 23.48
CA LYS A 230 -28.91 -2.00 24.91
C LYS A 230 -29.74 -3.23 25.34
N THR A 231 -29.61 -3.70 26.58
CA THR A 231 -30.41 -4.80 27.11
C THR A 231 -31.90 -4.43 27.25
N PRO A 232 -32.84 -5.35 26.95
CA PRO A 232 -32.62 -6.63 26.27
C PRO A 232 -32.25 -6.42 24.79
N TRP A 233 -31.24 -7.16 24.32
CA TRP A 233 -30.74 -7.06 22.95
C TRP A 233 -30.80 -8.42 22.26
N GLU A 234 -31.11 -8.44 20.97
CA GLU A 234 -31.08 -9.65 20.16
C GLU A 234 -30.56 -9.33 18.76
N GLY A 235 -29.51 -10.01 18.31
CA GLY A 235 -28.91 -9.77 16.99
C GLY A 235 -28.13 -10.96 16.46
N ARG A 236 -27.74 -10.88 15.19
CA ARG A 236 -26.90 -11.91 14.55
C ARG A 236 -25.42 -11.68 14.84
N ILE A 237 -24.75 -12.72 15.32
CA ILE A 237 -23.31 -12.74 15.62
C ILE A 237 -22.67 -13.89 14.82
N ALA A 238 -21.39 -13.74 14.48
CA ALA A 238 -20.63 -14.82 13.83
C ALA A 238 -20.70 -16.12 14.67
N ALA A 239 -20.60 -17.27 14.02
CA ALA A 239 -20.47 -18.53 14.74
C ALA A 239 -19.03 -18.67 15.26
N GLY A 240 -18.89 -19.13 16.51
CA GLY A 240 -17.60 -19.25 17.19
C GLY A 240 -17.62 -18.64 18.59
N ASP A 241 -16.44 -18.48 19.18
CA ASP A 241 -16.30 -17.95 20.53
C ASP A 241 -16.22 -16.41 20.51
N HIS A 242 -17.06 -15.80 21.32
CA HIS A 242 -17.20 -14.35 21.48
C HIS A 242 -17.11 -13.96 22.95
N VAL A 243 -16.80 -12.70 23.21
CA VAL A 243 -16.83 -12.15 24.57
C VAL A 243 -17.88 -11.07 24.68
N VAL A 244 -18.75 -11.21 25.70
CA VAL A 244 -19.86 -10.30 25.95
C VAL A 244 -19.71 -9.67 27.33
N LEU A 245 -19.96 -8.37 27.43
CA LEU A 245 -20.13 -7.68 28.71
C LEU A 245 -21.24 -6.63 28.62
N LEU A 246 -21.85 -6.34 29.76
CA LEU A 246 -22.76 -5.22 29.97
C LEU A 246 -22.03 -4.03 30.56
N ARG A 247 -22.34 -2.83 30.06
CA ARG A 247 -21.82 -1.55 30.55
C ARG A 247 -22.97 -0.59 30.83
N GLY A 248 -23.08 -0.11 32.06
CA GLY A 248 -24.04 0.90 32.47
C GLY A 248 -23.40 2.23 32.83
N ASP A 249 -24.24 3.14 33.31
CA ASP A 249 -23.79 4.40 33.90
C ASP A 249 -23.01 4.17 35.20
N GLY A 250 -22.02 5.04 35.45
CA GLY A 250 -21.17 4.97 36.63
C GLY A 250 -20.29 3.72 36.65
N ASP A 251 -20.44 2.92 37.71
CA ASP A 251 -19.63 1.72 37.98
C ASP A 251 -20.43 0.42 37.72
N LEU A 252 -21.64 0.51 37.15
CA LEU A 252 -22.49 -0.65 36.92
C LEU A 252 -22.10 -1.41 35.64
N GLY A 253 -21.95 -2.73 35.72
CA GLY A 253 -21.64 -3.56 34.55
C GLY A 253 -21.44 -5.03 34.88
N THR A 254 -20.76 -5.76 34.01
CA THR A 254 -20.37 -7.16 34.25
C THR A 254 -18.93 -7.40 33.82
N LEU A 255 -18.28 -8.39 34.43
CA LEU A 255 -17.02 -8.88 33.89
C LEU A 255 -17.21 -9.49 32.49
N PRO A 256 -16.16 -9.53 31.66
CA PRO A 256 -16.20 -10.21 30.36
C PRO A 256 -16.61 -11.67 30.51
N VAL A 257 -17.64 -12.10 29.76
CA VAL A 257 -18.13 -13.48 29.77
C VAL A 257 -17.92 -14.10 28.39
N PRO A 258 -17.29 -15.29 28.29
CA PRO A 258 -17.19 -16.00 27.02
C PRO A 258 -18.54 -16.63 26.65
N VAL A 259 -18.90 -16.55 25.37
CA VAL A 259 -20.08 -17.21 24.82
C VAL A 259 -19.70 -17.87 23.50
N SER A 260 -20.12 -19.12 23.30
CA SER A 260 -19.94 -19.81 22.02
C SER A 260 -21.24 -19.73 21.23
N ILE A 261 -21.18 -19.13 20.06
CA ILE A 261 -22.33 -18.94 19.17
C ILE A 261 -22.37 -20.08 18.16
N GLU A 262 -23.43 -20.89 18.23
CA GLU A 262 -23.68 -21.96 17.28
C GLU A 262 -24.39 -21.43 16.02
N LEU A 263 -24.09 -22.06 14.88
CA LEU A 263 -24.73 -21.79 13.60
C LEU A 263 -26.25 -21.94 13.67
N ASP A 264 -26.96 -20.94 13.13
CA ASP A 264 -28.42 -20.92 12.97
C ASP A 264 -29.21 -21.18 14.26
N ARG A 265 -28.58 -21.03 15.43
CA ARG A 265 -29.21 -21.17 16.74
C ARG A 265 -29.27 -19.84 17.48
N THR A 266 -30.30 -19.71 18.32
CA THR A 266 -30.40 -18.61 19.28
C THR A 266 -29.74 -19.02 20.59
N THR A 267 -28.69 -18.31 20.97
CA THR A 267 -27.96 -18.46 22.22
C THR A 267 -28.50 -17.44 23.22
N PRO A 268 -29.26 -17.84 24.25
CA PRO A 268 -29.68 -16.94 25.31
C PRO A 268 -28.54 -16.73 26.31
N LEU A 269 -28.27 -15.47 26.65
CA LEU A 269 -27.30 -15.07 27.64
C LEU A 269 -27.95 -14.10 28.64
N THR A 270 -28.11 -14.54 29.88
CA THR A 270 -28.60 -13.68 30.97
C THR A 270 -27.44 -13.32 31.88
N LEU A 271 -27.16 -12.02 31.98
CA LEU A 271 -26.09 -11.48 32.79
C LEU A 271 -26.69 -10.69 33.97
N GLU A 272 -26.01 -10.66 35.11
CA GLU A 272 -26.43 -9.88 36.28
C GLU A 272 -25.43 -8.76 36.51
N ALA A 273 -25.91 -7.51 36.40
CA ALA A 273 -25.03 -6.36 36.52
C ALA A 273 -24.70 -6.04 37.98
N GLU A 274 -23.40 -5.93 38.26
CA GLU A 274 -22.80 -5.66 39.56
C GLU A 274 -21.99 -4.35 39.54
N GLU A 275 -21.55 -3.90 40.72
CA GLU A 275 -20.71 -2.71 40.87
C GLU A 275 -19.23 -3.08 40.59
N LEU A 276 -18.71 -2.62 39.46
CA LEU A 276 -17.32 -2.73 39.03
C LEU A 276 -16.53 -1.48 39.45
N ALA A 277 -16.28 -1.39 40.75
CA ALA A 277 -15.73 -0.21 41.40
C ALA A 277 -14.22 0.01 41.15
N ALA A 278 -13.53 -0.85 40.41
CA ALA A 278 -12.12 -0.69 40.07
C ALA A 278 -11.94 -0.54 38.54
N ALA A 279 -10.87 0.13 38.11
CA ALA A 279 -10.51 0.22 36.69
C ALA A 279 -9.08 -0.27 36.46
N LEU A 280 -8.90 -1.08 35.42
CA LEU A 280 -7.60 -1.61 35.02
C LEU A 280 -7.30 -1.21 33.58
N ARG A 281 -6.09 -0.71 33.36
CA ARG A 281 -5.52 -0.48 32.04
C ARG A 281 -4.28 -1.34 31.84
N VAL A 282 -4.37 -2.32 30.95
CA VAL A 282 -3.26 -3.23 30.60
C VAL A 282 -2.56 -2.72 29.35
N LYS A 283 -1.25 -2.50 29.46
CA LYS A 283 -0.35 -2.06 28.38
C LYS A 283 0.66 -3.18 28.08
N PRO A 284 0.38 -4.05 27.10
CA PRO A 284 1.33 -5.09 26.73
C PRO A 284 2.46 -4.55 25.83
N GLU A 285 3.65 -5.10 26.03
CA GLU A 285 4.83 -4.96 25.16
C GLU A 285 5.24 -6.36 24.70
N PRO A 286 4.99 -6.76 23.44
CA PRO A 286 4.57 -5.94 22.30
C PRO A 286 3.08 -5.55 22.31
N MET A 287 2.75 -4.45 21.64
CA MET A 287 1.39 -3.88 21.60
C MET A 287 0.33 -4.74 20.89
N ASN A 288 0.70 -5.86 20.27
CA ASN A 288 -0.22 -6.79 19.60
C ASN A 288 -0.50 -8.06 20.44
N ALA A 289 0.02 -8.16 21.67
CA ALA A 289 -0.21 -9.31 22.53
C ALA A 289 -1.69 -9.45 22.93
N SER A 290 -2.21 -10.67 22.99
CA SER A 290 -3.52 -10.94 23.58
C SER A 290 -3.51 -10.70 25.07
N VAL A 291 -4.58 -10.12 25.59
CA VAL A 291 -4.81 -9.89 27.02
C VAL A 291 -6.00 -10.74 27.45
N ALA A 292 -5.86 -11.48 28.54
CA ALA A 292 -6.95 -12.19 29.19
C ALA A 292 -7.07 -11.79 30.66
N ILE A 293 -8.30 -11.64 31.14
CA ILE A 293 -8.64 -11.32 32.53
C ILE A 293 -9.42 -12.51 33.10
N ASP A 294 -8.91 -13.10 34.18
CA ASP A 294 -9.49 -14.26 34.85
C ASP A 294 -9.78 -15.44 33.90
N GLY A 295 -8.91 -15.62 32.91
CA GLY A 295 -9.01 -16.67 31.88
C GLY A 295 -9.87 -16.31 30.67
N VAL A 296 -10.51 -15.13 30.64
CA VAL A 296 -11.32 -14.66 29.50
C VAL A 296 -10.49 -13.72 28.63
N THR A 297 -10.28 -14.07 27.35
CA THR A 297 -9.50 -13.24 26.41
C THR A 297 -10.30 -12.01 26.00
N VAL A 298 -9.89 -10.84 26.49
CA VAL A 298 -10.65 -9.58 26.32
C VAL A 298 -10.24 -8.79 25.07
N GLY A 299 -9.17 -9.18 24.39
CA GLY A 299 -8.72 -8.56 23.15
C GLY A 299 -7.22 -8.68 22.92
N ARG A 300 -6.70 -7.94 21.93
CA ARG A 300 -5.26 -7.81 21.65
C ARG A 300 -4.83 -6.36 21.79
N GLY A 301 -3.69 -6.14 22.45
CA GLY A 301 -3.08 -4.85 22.65
C GLY A 301 -3.54 -4.13 23.91
N LEU A 302 -3.60 -2.79 23.84
CA LEU A 302 -4.04 -1.98 24.97
C LEU A 302 -5.48 -2.36 25.33
N TRP A 303 -5.70 -2.74 26.58
CA TRP A 303 -7.03 -2.99 27.09
C TRP A 303 -7.31 -2.06 28.28
N GLU A 304 -8.52 -1.49 28.34
CA GLU A 304 -9.00 -0.69 29.45
C GLU A 304 -10.43 -1.13 29.79
N GLY A 305 -10.65 -1.50 31.06
CA GLY A 305 -11.93 -2.00 31.51
C GLY A 305 -12.12 -1.84 33.01
N ARG A 306 -13.37 -1.99 33.46
CA ARG A 306 -13.73 -2.00 34.87
C ARG A 306 -13.78 -3.43 35.39
N LEU A 307 -13.41 -3.61 36.66
CA LEU A 307 -13.34 -4.91 37.33
C LEU A 307 -13.97 -4.82 38.72
N ARG A 308 -14.22 -5.98 39.33
CA ARG A 308 -14.56 -6.06 40.75
C ARG A 308 -13.36 -5.60 41.58
N ALA A 309 -13.61 -5.10 42.78
CA ALA A 309 -12.52 -4.89 43.74
C ALA A 309 -12.03 -6.26 44.25
N GLY A 310 -10.71 -6.46 44.30
CA GLY A 310 -10.08 -7.70 44.75
C GLY A 310 -9.05 -8.26 43.78
N ALA A 311 -8.78 -9.56 43.94
CA ALA A 311 -7.74 -10.27 43.20
C ALA A 311 -8.19 -10.66 41.79
N HIS A 312 -7.41 -10.31 40.78
CA HIS A 312 -7.60 -10.69 39.38
C HIS A 312 -6.33 -11.29 38.78
N ARG A 313 -6.49 -12.23 37.85
CA ARG A 313 -5.38 -12.81 37.07
C ARG A 313 -5.36 -12.20 35.68
N VAL A 314 -4.27 -11.52 35.33
CA VAL A 314 -4.04 -10.95 34.00
C VAL A 314 -3.02 -11.81 33.27
N GLU A 315 -3.39 -12.32 32.11
CA GLU A 315 -2.49 -13.11 31.24
C GLU A 315 -2.24 -12.35 29.94
N VAL A 316 -0.99 -12.31 29.51
CA VAL A 316 -0.57 -11.64 28.27
C VAL A 316 0.27 -12.60 27.44
N ALA A 317 -0.05 -12.75 26.16
CA ALA A 317 0.64 -13.69 25.26
C ALA A 317 0.80 -13.12 23.85
N ALA A 318 1.93 -13.43 23.19
CA ALA A 318 2.19 -13.04 21.80
C ALA A 318 3.02 -14.11 21.07
N PRO A 319 2.83 -14.32 19.75
CA PRO A 319 3.65 -15.26 18.99
C PRO A 319 5.15 -14.93 19.04
N GLY A 320 5.97 -15.94 19.34
CA GLY A 320 7.41 -15.79 19.53
C GLY A 320 7.82 -15.21 20.89
N PHE A 321 6.91 -14.98 21.81
CA PHE A 321 7.24 -14.53 23.16
C PHE A 321 6.76 -15.57 24.19
N ALA A 322 7.44 -15.65 25.33
CA ALA A 322 6.97 -16.44 26.46
C ALA A 322 5.72 -15.75 27.07
N PRO A 323 4.60 -16.48 27.29
CA PRO A 323 3.42 -15.89 27.90
C PRO A 323 3.67 -15.54 29.38
N GLU A 324 3.07 -14.44 29.84
CA GLU A 324 3.23 -13.96 31.21
C GLU A 324 1.86 -13.86 31.91
N ALA A 325 1.76 -14.38 33.14
CA ALA A 325 0.57 -14.29 33.97
C ALA A 325 0.89 -13.57 35.28
N ARG A 326 0.13 -12.52 35.60
CA ARG A 326 0.26 -11.74 36.83
C ARG A 326 -1.02 -11.76 37.64
N ARG A 327 -0.89 -11.93 38.95
CA ARG A 327 -1.99 -11.69 39.88
C ARG A 327 -1.89 -10.24 40.37
N ILE A 328 -3.00 -9.51 40.30
CA ILE A 328 -3.12 -8.14 40.78
C ILE A 328 -4.25 -8.09 41.80
N ASP A 329 -4.13 -7.19 42.78
CA ASP A 329 -5.20 -6.83 43.70
C ASP A 329 -5.56 -5.37 43.42
N VAL A 330 -6.83 -5.11 43.12
CA VAL A 330 -7.32 -3.77 42.75
C VAL A 330 -8.34 -3.31 43.78
N ALA A 331 -8.09 -2.19 44.44
CA ALA A 331 -8.98 -1.65 45.47
C ALA A 331 -10.20 -0.91 44.88
N ARG A 332 -11.22 -0.69 45.72
CA ARG A 332 -12.39 0.11 45.35
C ARG A 332 -11.97 1.55 44.99
N GLY A 333 -12.43 2.05 43.85
CA GLY A 333 -12.10 3.38 43.30
C GLY A 333 -10.71 3.46 42.68
N GLU A 334 -9.90 2.40 42.74
CA GLU A 334 -8.55 2.40 42.22
C GLU A 334 -8.54 2.31 40.69
N ARG A 335 -7.65 3.10 40.06
CA ARG A 335 -7.33 3.01 38.64
C ARG A 335 -5.91 2.51 38.48
N GLN A 336 -5.74 1.22 38.23
CA GLN A 336 -4.44 0.59 38.11
C GLN A 336 -3.98 0.54 36.64
N ILE A 337 -2.71 0.85 36.39
CA ILE A 337 -2.08 0.70 35.06
C ILE A 337 -1.04 -0.40 35.14
N LEU A 338 -1.29 -1.53 34.48
CA LEU A 338 -0.39 -2.66 34.43
C LEU A 338 0.39 -2.66 33.11
N ARG A 339 1.72 -2.51 33.17
CA ARG A 339 2.60 -2.73 32.03
C ARG A 339 3.16 -4.14 32.08
N VAL A 340 3.00 -4.91 31.01
CA VAL A 340 3.47 -6.31 30.91
C VAL A 340 4.39 -6.41 29.70
N ARG A 341 5.67 -6.73 29.93
CA ARG A 341 6.67 -6.88 28.88
C ARG A 341 7.03 -8.35 28.73
N LEU A 342 6.68 -8.91 27.59
CA LEU A 342 7.00 -10.30 27.30
C LEU A 342 8.46 -10.46 26.86
N GLU A 343 9.09 -11.52 27.33
CA GLU A 343 10.42 -11.92 26.91
C GLU A 343 10.35 -12.74 25.62
N ARG A 344 11.36 -12.60 24.77
CA ARG A 344 11.44 -13.37 23.52
C ARG A 344 11.69 -14.84 23.85
N ASP A 345 10.92 -15.72 23.23
CA ASP A 345 11.19 -17.14 23.25
C ASP A 345 12.28 -17.46 22.22
N GLU A 346 13.52 -17.65 22.66
CA GLU A 346 14.67 -17.93 21.78
C GLU A 346 14.50 -19.21 20.93
N THR A 347 13.64 -20.13 21.36
CA THR A 347 13.40 -21.38 20.62
C THR A 347 12.43 -21.19 19.45
N SER A 348 11.69 -20.08 19.45
CA SER A 348 10.69 -19.76 18.44
C SER A 348 11.32 -19.59 17.04
N PRO A 349 10.73 -20.20 16.00
CA PRO A 349 11.11 -19.94 14.60
C PRO A 349 11.10 -18.45 14.23
N PHE A 350 10.31 -17.64 14.95
CA PHE A 350 10.19 -16.20 14.72
C PHE A 350 11.51 -15.44 14.96
N TRP A 351 12.39 -15.97 15.82
CA TRP A 351 13.66 -15.33 16.18
C TRP A 351 14.90 -16.09 15.71
N ARG A 352 14.74 -17.26 15.08
CA ARG A 352 15.89 -18.01 14.53
C ARG A 352 16.56 -17.19 13.43
N LYS A 353 17.82 -16.81 13.65
CA LYS A 353 18.66 -16.20 12.61
C LYS A 353 18.83 -17.21 11.47
N SER A 354 18.63 -16.77 10.22
CA SER A 354 18.87 -17.64 9.07
C SER A 354 20.32 -18.10 9.04
N ALA A 355 20.55 -19.38 8.74
CA ALA A 355 21.89 -19.98 8.65
C ALA A 355 22.79 -19.28 7.60
N ARG A 356 22.19 -18.55 6.65
CA ARG A 356 22.88 -17.72 5.67
C ARG A 356 22.40 -16.27 5.84
N PRO A 357 23.26 -15.31 6.21
CA PRO A 357 22.88 -13.91 6.15
C PRO A 357 22.74 -13.48 4.69
N ALA A 358 21.93 -12.43 4.47
CA ALA A 358 21.78 -11.86 3.15
C ALA A 358 23.08 -11.15 2.73
N ARG A 359 23.50 -11.32 1.47
CA ARG A 359 24.85 -10.96 0.99
C ARG A 359 24.86 -10.56 -0.48
N TYR A 360 25.86 -9.79 -0.89
CA TYR A 360 26.07 -9.47 -2.31
C TYR A 360 26.88 -10.58 -2.97
N VAL A 361 26.56 -10.85 -4.24
CA VAL A 361 27.17 -11.95 -4.97
C VAL A 361 27.60 -11.48 -6.35
N VAL A 362 28.82 -11.84 -6.74
CA VAL A 362 29.35 -11.57 -8.08
C VAL A 362 29.96 -12.86 -8.61
N GLU A 363 29.49 -13.34 -9.76
CA GLU A 363 30.00 -14.54 -10.41
C GLU A 363 30.46 -14.22 -11.82
N LEU A 364 31.74 -14.47 -12.12
CA LEU A 364 32.29 -14.43 -13.47
C LEU A 364 32.35 -15.86 -14.02
N GLY A 365 31.76 -16.08 -15.20
CA GLY A 365 31.74 -17.39 -15.84
C GLY A 365 32.15 -17.32 -17.31
N ASN A 366 32.86 -18.36 -17.77
CA ASN A 366 33.10 -18.62 -19.18
C ASN A 366 32.38 -19.90 -19.58
N THR A 367 31.85 -19.94 -20.80
CA THR A 367 31.10 -21.07 -21.34
C THR A 367 31.62 -21.45 -22.73
N LEU A 368 31.57 -22.74 -23.02
CA LEU A 368 31.64 -23.26 -24.38
C LEU A 368 30.20 -23.30 -24.92
N LEU A 369 29.93 -22.71 -26.07
CA LEU A 369 28.62 -22.74 -26.70
C LEU A 369 28.55 -23.89 -27.70
N LEU A 370 27.56 -24.76 -27.53
CA LEU A 370 27.22 -25.83 -28.45
C LEU A 370 25.82 -25.54 -28.98
N VAL A 371 25.72 -25.24 -30.27
CA VAL A 371 24.50 -24.80 -30.95
C VAL A 371 24.14 -25.85 -31.99
N PRO A 372 23.18 -26.75 -31.72
CA PRO A 372 22.79 -27.80 -32.68
C PRO A 372 22.43 -27.22 -34.05
N THR A 373 21.73 -26.09 -34.07
CA THR A 373 21.37 -25.36 -35.29
C THR A 373 21.14 -23.90 -34.96
N LEU A 374 21.70 -23.00 -35.78
CA LEU A 374 21.29 -21.59 -35.81
C LEU A 374 19.93 -21.42 -36.51
N GLY A 375 19.41 -22.46 -37.17
CA GLY A 375 18.09 -22.47 -37.81
C GLY A 375 18.04 -21.66 -39.11
N GLY A 376 16.84 -21.19 -39.46
CA GLY A 376 16.60 -20.41 -40.67
C GLY A 376 16.46 -21.28 -41.92
N ASP A 377 16.30 -20.62 -43.06
CA ASP A 377 16.16 -21.27 -44.36
C ASP A 377 17.45 -22.00 -44.74
N LEU A 378 18.61 -21.51 -44.31
CA LEU A 378 19.89 -22.19 -44.51
C LEU A 378 19.92 -23.59 -43.89
N ALA A 379 19.40 -23.73 -42.67
CA ALA A 379 19.28 -25.03 -42.04
C ALA A 379 18.13 -25.86 -42.65
N ALA A 380 16.99 -25.24 -42.98
CA ALA A 380 15.82 -25.95 -43.50
C ALA A 380 16.01 -26.51 -44.92
N GLN A 381 16.76 -25.79 -45.77
CA GLN A 381 17.11 -26.23 -47.12
C GLN A 381 18.25 -27.26 -47.12
N CYS A 382 18.89 -27.47 -45.98
CA CYS A 382 19.88 -28.52 -45.80
C CYS A 382 19.17 -29.89 -45.62
N ALA A 383 18.80 -30.51 -46.75
CA ALA A 383 18.15 -31.83 -46.82
C ALA A 383 19.17 -33.01 -46.87
N ARG A 384 18.80 -34.18 -47.45
CA ARG A 384 19.59 -35.42 -47.39
C ARG A 384 21.01 -35.34 -47.97
N ASP A 385 21.28 -34.40 -48.88
CA ASP A 385 22.56 -34.33 -49.63
C ASP A 385 23.48 -33.19 -49.15
N CYS A 386 23.18 -32.55 -48.03
CA CYS A 386 24.02 -31.51 -47.42
C CYS A 386 24.65 -31.99 -46.11
N ARG A 387 25.57 -31.20 -45.54
CA ARG A 387 26.11 -31.41 -44.19
C ARG A 387 26.01 -30.14 -43.37
N GLN A 388 25.19 -30.15 -42.33
CA GLN A 388 25.18 -29.09 -41.32
C GLN A 388 26.04 -29.52 -40.12
N GLY A 389 27.08 -28.74 -39.82
CA GLY A 389 27.95 -28.97 -38.67
C GLY A 389 27.32 -28.50 -37.36
N LEU A 390 27.80 -29.00 -36.22
CA LEU A 390 27.45 -28.44 -34.91
C LEU A 390 28.00 -27.01 -34.81
N GLY A 391 27.15 -26.05 -34.46
CA GLY A 391 27.61 -24.71 -34.14
C GLY A 391 28.42 -24.72 -32.85
N VAL A 392 29.60 -24.10 -32.86
CA VAL A 392 30.52 -24.06 -31.73
C VAL A 392 30.95 -22.63 -31.44
N GLY A 393 31.17 -22.32 -30.18
CA GLY A 393 31.44 -20.96 -29.75
C GLY A 393 31.90 -20.84 -28.32
N ALA A 394 32.02 -19.61 -27.86
CA ALA A 394 32.33 -19.30 -26.47
C ALA A 394 31.46 -18.14 -25.99
N GLY A 395 31.22 -18.11 -24.68
CA GLY A 395 30.56 -17.01 -23.99
C GLY A 395 31.29 -16.64 -22.71
N ALA A 396 31.13 -15.38 -22.30
CA ALA A 396 31.56 -14.91 -20.99
C ALA A 396 30.42 -14.09 -20.38
N ALA A 397 30.17 -14.27 -19.09
CA ALA A 397 29.11 -13.55 -18.37
C ALA A 397 29.54 -13.17 -16.96
N ILE A 398 29.06 -12.02 -16.51
CA ILE A 398 29.12 -11.55 -15.14
C ILE A 398 27.70 -11.52 -14.60
N HIS A 399 27.47 -12.25 -13.51
CA HIS A 399 26.23 -12.21 -12.75
C HIS A 399 26.48 -11.44 -11.45
N ALA A 400 25.79 -10.33 -11.24
CA ALA A 400 25.89 -9.55 -10.01
C ALA A 400 24.51 -9.42 -9.37
N GLY A 401 24.40 -9.62 -8.05
CA GLY A 401 23.10 -9.59 -7.39
C GLY A 401 23.17 -9.69 -5.88
N TYR A 402 22.00 -9.98 -5.29
CA TYR A 402 21.81 -10.12 -3.85
C TYR A 402 21.17 -11.47 -3.54
N GLU A 403 21.71 -12.19 -2.55
CA GLU A 403 21.15 -13.45 -2.06
C GLU A 403 20.59 -13.26 -0.65
N LEU A 404 19.33 -13.66 -0.44
CA LEU A 404 18.60 -13.63 0.82
C LEU A 404 18.89 -14.87 1.66
N GLY A 405 18.54 -14.81 2.94
CA GLY A 405 18.94 -15.87 3.87
C GLY A 405 18.34 -17.26 3.63
N ALA A 406 17.28 -17.36 2.83
CA ALA A 406 16.73 -18.65 2.37
C ALA A 406 17.42 -19.22 1.12
N GLY A 407 18.50 -18.58 0.64
CA GLY A 407 19.20 -18.93 -0.61
C GLY A 407 18.55 -18.36 -1.87
N LEU A 408 17.42 -17.66 -1.77
CA LEU A 408 16.79 -16.95 -2.89
C LEU A 408 17.64 -15.75 -3.28
N GLY A 409 18.00 -15.61 -4.55
CA GLY A 409 18.75 -14.47 -5.05
C GLY A 409 18.17 -13.88 -6.33
N PHE A 410 18.55 -12.64 -6.60
CA PHE A 410 18.17 -11.94 -7.82
C PHE A 410 19.26 -10.94 -8.20
N GLY A 411 19.33 -10.57 -9.47
CA GLY A 411 20.33 -9.63 -9.94
C GLY A 411 20.32 -9.40 -11.44
N VAL A 412 21.44 -8.92 -11.94
CA VAL A 412 21.68 -8.62 -13.35
C VAL A 412 22.74 -9.53 -13.93
N THR A 413 22.66 -9.76 -15.23
CA THR A 413 23.67 -10.46 -16.02
C THR A 413 24.07 -9.57 -17.18
N ILE A 414 25.38 -9.46 -17.40
CA ILE A 414 25.96 -8.88 -18.60
C ILE A 414 26.95 -9.88 -19.17
N GLY A 415 27.08 -9.93 -20.49
CA GLY A 415 27.94 -10.92 -21.13
C GLY A 415 28.16 -10.67 -22.60
N TYR A 416 28.91 -11.58 -23.21
CA TYR A 416 29.19 -11.59 -24.63
C TYR A 416 29.25 -13.04 -25.11
N VAL A 417 28.69 -13.30 -26.29
CA VAL A 417 28.69 -14.61 -26.93
C VAL A 417 29.19 -14.52 -28.36
N ALA A 418 29.90 -15.56 -28.79
CA ALA A 418 30.32 -15.74 -30.17
C ALA A 418 30.18 -17.22 -30.54
N ALA A 419 29.45 -17.52 -31.60
CA ALA A 419 29.28 -18.87 -32.11
C ALA A 419 29.37 -18.89 -33.64
N THR A 420 29.90 -19.98 -34.19
CA THR A 420 30.02 -20.19 -35.62
C THR A 420 29.42 -21.54 -36.02
N GLN A 421 28.72 -21.61 -37.14
CA GLN A 421 28.19 -22.85 -37.70
C GLN A 421 28.48 -22.91 -39.20
N THR A 422 28.81 -24.09 -39.69
CA THR A 422 29.03 -24.34 -41.12
C THR A 422 27.94 -25.23 -41.69
N THR A 423 27.51 -24.92 -42.89
CA THR A 423 26.56 -25.71 -43.69
C THR A 423 27.19 -25.91 -45.06
N ALA A 424 27.42 -27.15 -45.47
CA ALA A 424 28.10 -27.47 -46.73
C ALA A 424 27.20 -28.24 -47.69
N GLY A 425 27.32 -27.96 -48.99
CA GLY A 425 26.60 -28.66 -50.06
C GLY A 425 25.11 -28.39 -50.10
N ARG A 426 24.64 -27.23 -49.61
CA ARG A 426 23.22 -26.87 -49.64
C ARG A 426 22.81 -26.56 -51.08
N ARG A 427 21.83 -27.29 -51.61
CA ARG A 427 21.29 -26.99 -52.95
C ARG A 427 20.57 -25.65 -52.93
N THR A 428 20.94 -24.77 -53.85
CA THR A 428 20.29 -23.47 -54.03
C THR A 428 20.42 -23.04 -55.49
N SER A 429 19.96 -21.84 -55.82
CA SER A 429 20.14 -21.29 -57.16
C SER A 429 20.57 -19.83 -57.07
N LEU A 430 21.52 -19.47 -57.94
CA LEU A 430 21.88 -18.10 -58.17
C LEU A 430 20.97 -17.54 -59.27
N LEU A 431 20.55 -16.28 -59.16
CA LEU A 431 19.72 -15.60 -60.17
C LEU A 431 20.58 -14.58 -60.91
N PRO A 432 21.20 -14.92 -62.07
CA PRO A 432 21.95 -13.95 -62.85
C PRO A 432 21.01 -12.88 -63.44
N VAL A 433 21.50 -11.65 -63.57
CA VAL A 433 20.69 -10.51 -64.03
C VAL A 433 20.21 -10.76 -65.46
N GLY A 434 18.89 -10.85 -65.64
CA GLY A 434 18.27 -11.03 -66.96
C GLY A 434 18.33 -12.46 -67.51
N LEU A 435 18.70 -13.45 -66.69
CA LEU A 435 18.79 -14.87 -67.07
C LEU A 435 17.97 -15.76 -66.12
N PRO A 436 17.63 -17.00 -66.53
CA PRO A 436 17.03 -17.99 -65.63
C PRO A 436 17.95 -18.35 -64.45
N ALA A 437 17.37 -18.91 -63.38
CA ALA A 437 18.10 -19.35 -62.21
C ALA A 437 19.16 -20.42 -62.57
N SER A 438 20.40 -20.19 -62.13
CA SER A 438 21.55 -21.09 -62.24
C SER A 438 21.59 -22.02 -61.01
N PRO A 439 21.31 -23.32 -61.16
CA PRO A 439 21.33 -24.25 -60.05
C PRO A 439 22.77 -24.52 -59.58
N GLY A 440 22.92 -24.86 -58.31
CA GLY A 440 24.22 -25.20 -57.73
C GLY A 440 24.14 -25.60 -56.27
N THR A 441 25.31 -25.64 -55.63
CA THR A 441 25.46 -25.90 -54.20
C THR A 441 26.20 -24.76 -53.53
N ALA A 442 25.70 -24.32 -52.38
CA ALA A 442 26.33 -23.33 -51.51
C ALA A 442 26.92 -23.98 -50.25
N ASP A 443 28.08 -23.46 -49.85
CA ASP A 443 28.71 -23.68 -48.56
C ASP A 443 28.65 -22.35 -47.78
N ASP A 444 27.95 -22.36 -46.65
CA ASP A 444 27.68 -21.21 -45.79
C ASP A 444 28.46 -21.33 -44.46
N GLN A 445 29.10 -20.25 -44.03
CA GLN A 445 29.72 -20.13 -42.71
C GLN A 445 29.09 -18.95 -41.96
N LEU A 446 28.19 -19.29 -41.03
CA LEU A 446 27.52 -18.34 -40.17
C LEU A 446 28.35 -18.04 -38.92
N ALA A 447 28.42 -16.77 -38.53
CA ALA A 447 28.99 -16.33 -37.27
C ALA A 447 28.03 -15.37 -36.55
N LEU A 448 27.49 -15.80 -35.41
CA LEU A 448 26.69 -14.97 -34.50
C LEU A 448 27.61 -14.41 -33.41
N ARG A 449 27.62 -13.09 -33.23
CA ARG A 449 28.39 -12.42 -32.18
C ARG A 449 27.56 -11.33 -31.54
N GLY A 450 27.51 -11.25 -30.21
CA GLY A 450 26.69 -10.22 -29.56
C GLY A 450 26.90 -10.09 -28.06
N ALA A 451 26.57 -8.90 -27.56
CA ALA A 451 26.49 -8.63 -26.13
C ALA A 451 25.14 -9.09 -25.59
N THR A 452 25.12 -9.60 -24.37
CA THR A 452 23.92 -10.03 -23.66
C THR A 452 23.73 -9.17 -22.41
N ALA A 453 22.51 -8.75 -22.11
CA ALA A 453 22.18 -8.07 -20.87
C ALA A 453 20.79 -8.50 -20.38
N GLY A 454 20.63 -8.70 -19.07
CA GLY A 454 19.37 -9.17 -18.51
C GLY A 454 19.32 -9.19 -16.99
N ALA A 455 18.20 -9.67 -16.47
CA ALA A 455 18.01 -9.95 -15.05
C ALA A 455 17.97 -11.47 -14.82
N TRP A 456 18.24 -11.88 -13.59
CA TRP A 456 18.10 -13.27 -13.17
C TRP A 456 17.47 -13.37 -11.80
N VAL A 457 16.80 -14.50 -11.58
CA VAL A 457 16.36 -14.97 -10.26
C VAL A 457 16.96 -16.35 -10.03
N GLY A 458 17.24 -16.71 -8.79
CA GLY A 458 17.90 -17.97 -8.49
C GLY A 458 17.72 -18.47 -7.06
N LEU A 459 18.08 -19.73 -6.85
CA LEU A 459 18.01 -20.41 -5.58
C LEU A 459 19.32 -21.17 -5.34
N THR A 460 19.94 -20.98 -4.18
CA THR A 460 21.14 -21.70 -3.74
C THR A 460 20.77 -22.75 -2.69
N VAL A 461 20.96 -24.04 -2.99
CA VAL A 461 20.61 -25.18 -2.13
C VAL A 461 21.85 -25.96 -1.70
N GLY A 462 21.88 -26.47 -0.46
CA GLY A 462 22.98 -27.31 0.04
C GLY A 462 24.17 -26.52 0.59
N GLU A 463 24.85 -27.05 1.62
CA GLU A 463 25.89 -26.31 2.37
C GLU A 463 27.32 -26.65 1.95
N ARG A 464 27.64 -27.94 1.78
CA ARG A 464 29.02 -28.40 1.50
C ARG A 464 29.43 -28.18 0.04
N PHE A 465 28.50 -28.41 -0.88
CA PHE A 465 28.65 -28.18 -2.31
C PHE A 465 27.37 -27.46 -2.77
N PRO A 466 27.30 -26.13 -2.64
CA PRO A 466 26.09 -25.40 -2.96
C PRO A 466 25.72 -25.56 -4.44
N LEU A 467 24.46 -25.86 -4.70
CA LEU A 467 23.88 -25.90 -6.04
C LEU A 467 23.16 -24.57 -6.30
N HIS A 468 23.62 -23.82 -7.28
CA HIS A 468 23.02 -22.57 -7.74
C HIS A 468 22.13 -22.84 -8.93
N LEU A 469 20.82 -22.67 -8.74
CA LEU A 469 19.82 -22.68 -9.80
C LEU A 469 19.56 -21.23 -10.19
N ARG A 470 19.67 -20.89 -11.48
CA ARG A 470 19.40 -19.54 -11.99
C ARG A 470 18.48 -19.60 -13.20
N LEU A 471 17.57 -18.64 -13.30
CA LEU A 471 16.75 -18.39 -14.48
C LEU A 471 16.95 -16.93 -14.89
N GLY A 472 17.67 -16.74 -15.99
CA GLY A 472 17.91 -15.44 -16.60
C GLY A 472 16.87 -15.10 -17.67
N ALA A 473 16.56 -13.82 -17.82
CA ALA A 473 15.80 -13.26 -18.93
C ALA A 473 16.42 -11.92 -19.36
N GLY A 474 16.59 -11.70 -20.66
CA GLY A 474 17.30 -10.54 -21.17
C GLY A 474 17.26 -10.40 -22.68
N ALA A 475 18.20 -9.63 -23.21
CA ALA A 475 18.37 -9.43 -24.64
C ALA A 475 19.81 -9.76 -25.07
N LEU A 476 19.94 -10.28 -26.28
CA LEU A 476 21.20 -10.38 -27.02
C LEU A 476 21.13 -9.41 -28.20
N LEU A 477 22.09 -8.48 -28.27
CA LEU A 477 22.24 -7.54 -29.37
C LEU A 477 23.60 -7.75 -30.02
N GLY A 478 23.62 -7.92 -31.33
CA GLY A 478 24.82 -8.32 -32.03
C GLY A 478 24.64 -8.34 -33.54
N THR A 479 25.46 -9.17 -34.18
CA THR A 479 25.45 -9.34 -35.63
C THR A 479 25.51 -10.81 -36.00
N VAL A 480 24.95 -11.11 -37.18
CA VAL A 480 25.12 -12.38 -37.88
C VAL A 480 25.86 -12.09 -39.18
N LEU A 481 26.98 -12.77 -39.37
CA LEU A 481 27.78 -12.74 -40.58
C LEU A 481 27.61 -14.06 -41.33
N ASP A 482 27.28 -14.01 -42.61
CA ASP A 482 27.32 -15.17 -43.50
C ASP A 482 28.47 -15.02 -44.50
N THR A 483 29.30 -16.05 -44.61
CA THR A 483 30.29 -16.19 -45.68
C THR A 483 29.86 -17.33 -46.59
N ARG A 484 29.39 -16.98 -47.79
CA ARG A 484 28.84 -17.93 -48.77
C ARG A 484 29.84 -18.20 -49.88
N THR A 485 30.12 -19.47 -50.13
CA THR A 485 30.86 -19.98 -51.29
C THR A 485 30.04 -21.06 -51.97
N GLY A 486 30.49 -21.61 -53.10
CA GLY A 486 29.75 -22.68 -53.75
C GLY A 486 30.19 -22.96 -55.18
N GLU A 487 29.52 -23.93 -55.80
CA GLU A 487 29.70 -24.31 -57.21
C GLU A 487 28.35 -24.22 -57.92
N PHE A 488 28.33 -23.57 -59.08
CA PHE A 488 27.13 -23.26 -59.86
C PHE A 488 27.37 -23.51 -61.34
N GLU A 489 26.32 -23.82 -62.07
CA GLU A 489 26.38 -24.09 -63.51
C GLU A 489 25.98 -22.85 -64.33
N ALA A 490 26.89 -22.34 -65.16
CA ALA A 490 26.60 -21.23 -66.05
C ALA A 490 25.70 -21.67 -67.23
N ARG A 491 25.12 -20.72 -67.97
CA ARG A 491 24.25 -21.01 -69.13
C ARG A 491 24.91 -21.89 -70.19
N ASP A 492 26.22 -21.85 -70.31
CA ASP A 492 27.02 -22.65 -71.24
C ASP A 492 27.43 -24.03 -70.68
N GLU A 493 26.73 -24.50 -69.64
CA GLU A 493 26.92 -25.78 -68.96
C GLU A 493 28.30 -25.91 -68.27
N ARG A 494 29.06 -24.82 -68.13
CA ARG A 494 30.32 -24.81 -67.38
C ARG A 494 30.09 -24.55 -65.90
N VAL A 495 30.60 -25.45 -65.08
CA VAL A 495 30.62 -25.27 -63.62
C VAL A 495 31.68 -24.23 -63.24
N TYR A 496 31.30 -23.27 -62.41
CA TYR A 496 32.20 -22.29 -61.83
C TYR A 496 32.07 -22.24 -60.31
N ARG A 497 33.18 -21.87 -59.66
CA ARG A 497 33.20 -21.68 -58.21
C ARG A 497 32.93 -20.21 -57.85
N LEU A 498 31.95 -19.99 -57.00
CA LEU A 498 31.64 -18.70 -56.42
C LEU A 498 32.79 -18.24 -55.51
N ARG A 499 33.24 -16.99 -55.67
CA ARG A 499 34.16 -16.36 -54.70
C ARG A 499 33.41 -16.10 -53.38
N PRO A 500 34.11 -16.05 -52.23
CA PRO A 500 33.45 -15.75 -50.96
C PRO A 500 32.63 -14.46 -51.02
N ALA A 501 31.31 -14.60 -50.87
CA ALA A 501 30.37 -13.50 -50.72
C ALA A 501 30.09 -13.33 -49.22
N LEU A 502 30.16 -12.09 -48.74
CA LEU A 502 30.07 -11.77 -47.32
C LEU A 502 28.89 -10.84 -47.08
N GLU A 503 27.99 -11.22 -46.18
CA GLU A 503 26.88 -10.36 -45.76
C GLU A 503 26.77 -10.32 -44.23
N GLN A 504 26.63 -9.12 -43.68
CA GLN A 504 26.52 -8.90 -42.25
C GLN A 504 25.19 -8.20 -41.95
N HIS A 505 24.47 -8.72 -40.96
CA HIS A 505 23.20 -8.17 -40.52
C HIS A 505 23.19 -7.96 -39.00
N ASP A 506 22.47 -6.95 -38.57
CA ASP A 506 22.15 -6.79 -37.16
C ASP A 506 21.24 -7.94 -36.69
N ALA A 507 21.47 -8.39 -35.47
CA ALA A 507 20.74 -9.48 -34.87
C ALA A 507 20.33 -9.11 -33.44
N ALA A 508 19.05 -9.29 -33.14
CA ALA A 508 18.49 -8.99 -31.84
C ALA A 508 17.60 -10.15 -31.38
N PHE A 509 17.82 -10.62 -30.17
CA PHE A 509 17.08 -11.73 -29.58
C PHE A 509 16.60 -11.37 -28.18
N PHE A 510 15.40 -11.80 -27.85
CA PHE A 510 15.02 -12.00 -26.46
C PHE A 510 15.60 -13.34 -25.99
N GLN A 511 16.19 -13.39 -24.80
CA GLN A 511 16.89 -14.55 -24.28
C GLN A 511 16.26 -15.00 -22.97
N VAL A 512 16.04 -16.30 -22.84
CA VAL A 512 15.77 -16.98 -21.56
C VAL A 512 16.89 -17.97 -21.30
N THR A 513 17.39 -18.05 -20.07
CA THR A 513 18.56 -18.88 -19.75
C THR A 513 18.39 -19.56 -18.40
N PRO A 514 17.77 -20.75 -18.35
CA PRO A 514 17.92 -21.65 -17.23
C PRO A 514 19.37 -22.11 -17.10
N GLU A 515 19.87 -22.17 -15.88
CA GLU A 515 21.24 -22.51 -15.56
C GLU A 515 21.33 -23.24 -14.21
N VAL A 516 22.19 -24.25 -14.17
CA VAL A 516 22.53 -24.98 -12.94
C VAL A 516 24.04 -25.01 -12.79
N ARG A 517 24.54 -24.64 -11.60
CA ARG A 517 25.96 -24.69 -11.26
C ARG A 517 26.20 -25.30 -9.89
N ALA A 518 27.21 -26.15 -9.78
CA ALA A 518 27.75 -26.62 -8.52
C ALA A 518 28.92 -25.72 -8.08
N GLY A 519 28.90 -25.29 -6.82
CA GLY A 519 29.96 -24.51 -6.18
C GLY A 519 30.91 -25.38 -5.37
N PHE A 520 32.20 -25.08 -5.49
CA PHE A 520 33.32 -25.69 -4.78
C PHE A 520 34.01 -24.58 -3.96
N PRO A 521 33.74 -24.49 -2.65
CA PRO A 521 34.33 -23.47 -1.80
C PRO A 521 35.86 -23.57 -1.76
N LEU A 522 36.57 -22.47 -2.02
CA LEU A 522 38.04 -22.40 -1.97
C LEU A 522 38.59 -21.64 -0.75
N GLY A 523 37.73 -20.94 -0.01
CA GLY A 523 38.13 -20.08 1.10
C GLY A 523 36.97 -19.20 1.58
N ARG A 524 37.27 -18.15 2.35
CA ARG A 524 36.25 -17.20 2.81
C ARG A 524 35.69 -16.39 1.63
N GLY A 525 34.44 -16.64 1.27
CA GLY A 525 33.69 -15.86 0.28
C GLY A 525 34.07 -16.13 -1.17
N VAL A 526 34.84 -17.19 -1.48
CA VAL A 526 35.23 -17.53 -2.86
C VAL A 526 34.85 -18.97 -3.17
N GLN A 527 34.17 -19.17 -4.31
CA GLN A 527 33.78 -20.48 -4.80
C GLN A 527 34.17 -20.63 -6.28
N LEU A 528 34.77 -21.77 -6.64
CA LEU A 528 34.80 -22.16 -8.06
C LEU A 528 33.45 -22.76 -8.42
N THR A 529 32.90 -22.40 -9.57
CA THR A 529 31.62 -22.93 -10.02
C THR A 529 31.81 -23.68 -11.33
N ALA A 530 31.05 -24.76 -11.51
CA ALA A 530 30.98 -25.48 -12.78
C ALA A 530 29.53 -25.89 -13.04
N GLY A 531 29.09 -25.81 -14.28
CA GLY A 531 27.72 -26.15 -14.61
C GLY A 531 27.36 -25.93 -16.07
N VAL A 532 26.05 -25.89 -16.33
CA VAL A 532 25.50 -25.76 -17.68
C VAL A 532 24.37 -24.75 -17.69
N ALA A 533 24.43 -23.83 -18.64
CA ALA A 533 23.33 -22.97 -19.01
C ALA A 533 22.70 -23.46 -20.33
N VAL A 534 21.41 -23.19 -20.52
CA VAL A 534 20.69 -23.50 -21.76
C VAL A 534 20.07 -22.21 -22.31
N PRO A 535 20.83 -21.38 -23.05
CA PRO A 535 20.28 -20.19 -23.67
C PRO A 535 19.25 -20.55 -24.73
N VAL A 536 18.05 -20.01 -24.59
CA VAL A 536 16.98 -20.06 -25.59
C VAL A 536 16.80 -18.64 -26.11
N LEU A 537 17.15 -18.44 -27.38
CA LEU A 537 17.10 -17.15 -28.07
C LEU A 537 15.88 -17.11 -28.97
N PHE A 538 15.05 -16.08 -28.79
CA PHE A 538 13.89 -15.79 -29.62
C PHE A 538 14.22 -14.59 -30.49
N SER A 539 14.31 -14.79 -31.80
CA SER A 539 14.66 -13.72 -32.74
C SER A 539 13.58 -12.64 -32.72
N LEU A 540 13.96 -11.39 -32.44
CA LEU A 540 13.04 -10.25 -32.54
C LEU A 540 12.85 -9.85 -33.99
N TRP A 541 13.91 -10.01 -34.80
CA TRP A 541 13.94 -9.84 -36.24
C TRP A 541 14.84 -10.95 -36.80
N GLN A 542 14.41 -11.65 -37.84
CA GLN A 542 15.23 -12.70 -38.45
C GLN A 542 16.17 -12.07 -39.48
N PRO A 543 17.50 -12.10 -39.28
CA PRO A 543 18.44 -11.62 -40.27
C PRO A 543 18.31 -12.47 -41.54
N ARG A 544 18.31 -11.81 -42.70
CA ARG A 544 18.14 -12.44 -44.02
C ARG A 544 19.24 -12.00 -44.95
N TRP A 545 19.71 -12.93 -45.77
CA TRP A 545 20.48 -12.61 -46.96
C TRP A 545 19.64 -11.68 -47.86
N VAL A 546 20.16 -10.54 -48.29
CA VAL A 546 19.38 -9.59 -49.08
C VAL A 546 19.56 -9.86 -50.57
N ALA A 547 18.46 -10.09 -51.28
CA ALA A 547 18.46 -10.39 -52.71
C ALA A 547 18.96 -9.26 -53.64
N THR A 548 19.44 -8.13 -53.09
CA THR A 548 20.10 -7.06 -53.84
C THR A 548 21.63 -7.18 -53.82
N HIS A 549 22.20 -8.04 -52.98
CA HIS A 549 23.64 -8.26 -52.91
C HIS A 549 24.14 -8.99 -54.16
N GLN A 550 24.83 -8.25 -55.04
CA GLN A 550 25.34 -8.80 -56.29
C GLN A 550 26.62 -9.61 -56.07
N VAL A 551 26.60 -10.84 -56.55
CA VAL A 551 27.77 -11.73 -56.60
C VAL A 551 28.12 -12.07 -58.05
N ARG A 552 29.38 -12.47 -58.30
CA ARG A 552 29.82 -12.82 -59.66
C ARG A 552 29.28 -14.21 -60.05
N ALA A 553 28.44 -14.26 -61.08
CA ALA A 553 27.84 -15.46 -61.65
C ALA A 553 28.72 -16.10 -62.75
N GLY A 554 30.03 -16.23 -62.50
CA GLY A 554 30.96 -16.81 -63.47
C GLY A 554 30.99 -16.07 -64.80
N GLY A 555 30.70 -16.79 -65.90
CA GLY A 555 30.58 -16.23 -67.26
C GLY A 555 29.28 -15.45 -67.52
N ASP A 556 28.27 -15.63 -66.67
CA ASP A 556 26.94 -15.00 -66.80
C ASP A 556 26.87 -13.61 -66.14
N GLY A 557 28.01 -13.05 -65.75
CA GLY A 557 28.12 -11.69 -65.20
C GLY A 557 27.85 -11.61 -63.70
N PHE A 558 26.78 -10.93 -63.30
CA PHE A 558 26.38 -10.75 -61.91
C PHE A 558 25.03 -11.42 -61.65
N GLY A 559 24.82 -11.89 -60.43
CA GLY A 559 23.56 -12.44 -59.97
C GLY A 559 23.35 -12.22 -58.49
N THR A 560 22.18 -12.62 -58.00
CA THR A 560 21.81 -12.51 -56.59
C THR A 560 21.28 -13.85 -56.07
N PHE A 561 21.32 -14.04 -54.76
CA PHE A 561 20.62 -15.15 -54.12
C PHE A 561 19.20 -14.73 -53.73
N GLY A 562 18.33 -15.70 -53.45
CA GLY A 562 17.04 -15.42 -52.82
C GLY A 562 17.19 -14.90 -51.39
N ASP A 563 16.08 -14.39 -50.83
CA ASP A 563 16.02 -13.92 -49.45
C ASP A 563 15.98 -15.10 -48.46
N ASP A 564 17.14 -15.68 -48.17
CA ASP A 564 17.30 -16.77 -47.20
C ASP A 564 17.41 -16.23 -45.76
N THR A 565 16.56 -16.68 -44.82
CA THR A 565 16.78 -16.40 -43.39
C THR A 565 18.04 -17.11 -42.87
N LEU A 566 18.93 -16.34 -42.24
CA LEU A 566 20.22 -16.82 -41.74
C LEU A 566 20.10 -17.52 -40.38
N VAL A 567 19.13 -17.09 -39.56
CA VAL A 567 18.90 -17.62 -38.21
C VAL A 567 17.41 -17.90 -38.01
N GLY A 568 17.11 -18.98 -37.30
CA GLY A 568 15.76 -19.41 -36.98
C GLY A 568 15.06 -18.49 -36.00
N ALA A 569 13.74 -18.59 -35.94
CA ALA A 569 12.93 -17.83 -34.98
C ALA A 569 13.28 -18.18 -33.51
N VAL A 570 13.71 -19.42 -33.28
CA VAL A 570 14.19 -19.90 -32.00
C VAL A 570 15.53 -20.62 -32.19
N VAL A 571 16.53 -20.24 -31.39
CA VAL A 571 17.84 -20.90 -31.32
C VAL A 571 18.04 -21.40 -29.90
N VAL A 572 18.43 -22.67 -29.76
CA VAL A 572 18.75 -23.28 -28.47
C VAL A 572 20.23 -23.63 -28.46
N ALA A 573 20.92 -23.27 -27.39
CA ALA A 573 22.32 -23.62 -27.17
C ALA A 573 22.48 -24.38 -25.84
N LEU A 574 23.51 -25.21 -25.77
CA LEU A 574 24.05 -25.72 -24.51
C LEU A 574 25.34 -24.99 -24.21
N ALA A 575 25.47 -24.50 -22.97
CA ALA A 575 26.56 -23.65 -22.54
C ALA A 575 27.23 -24.22 -21.28
N PRO A 576 27.92 -25.38 -21.34
CA PRO A 576 28.75 -25.85 -20.23
C PRO A 576 29.88 -24.86 -19.94
N GLY A 577 30.17 -24.65 -18.67
CA GLY A 577 31.15 -23.64 -18.28
C GLY A 577 31.65 -23.77 -16.86
N ILE A 578 32.72 -23.00 -16.59
CA ILE A 578 33.32 -22.83 -15.28
C ILE A 578 33.31 -21.35 -14.90
N GLY A 579 33.44 -21.04 -13.62
CA GLY A 579 33.42 -19.68 -13.13
C GLY A 579 34.00 -19.53 -11.74
N ALA A 580 34.06 -18.29 -11.29
CA ALA A 580 34.45 -17.90 -9.95
C ALA A 580 33.36 -17.01 -9.36
N ARG A 581 32.85 -17.40 -8.21
CA ARG A 581 31.83 -16.69 -7.45
C ARG A 581 32.44 -16.08 -6.19
N LEU A 582 32.14 -14.81 -5.98
CA LEU A 582 32.51 -14.00 -4.83
C LEU A 582 31.25 -13.65 -4.03
N ASP A 583 31.30 -13.90 -2.74
CA ASP A 583 30.24 -13.61 -1.78
C ASP A 583 30.76 -12.52 -0.81
N PHE A 584 30.07 -11.37 -0.72
CA PHE A 584 30.45 -10.18 0.07
C PHE A 584 29.49 -9.89 1.22
#